data_AF-A0A359BEU1-F1
#
_entry.id   AF-A0A359BEU1-F1
#
_cell.length_a   1.000
_cell.length_b   1.000
_cell.length_c   1.000
_cell.angle_alpha   90.00
_cell.angle_beta   90.00
_cell.angle_gamma   90.00
#
_symmetry.space_group_name_H-M   'P 1'
#
loop_
_entity.id
_entity.type
_entity.pdbx_description
1 polymer ?
#
loop_
_entity_poly.entity_id
_entity_poly.type
_entity_poly.pdbx_seq_one_letter_code
_entity_poly.pdbx_strand_id
1 'polypeptide(L)'
;PEVLSVSSLEQRGIDALWDRIGDYCEAGAKAIPERRTGQASQWFERLLSEGITNHLEENATWADFYKAQKKYVALGQISPTQAAIDCIDWLENNL
;
A
#
# COMPACT_ATOMS: atom_id res chain seq x y z
N PRO A 1 -1.84 1.98 -24.54
CA PRO A 1 -2.69 0.78 -24.63
C PRO A 1 -3.51 0.82 -25.92
N GLU A 2 -3.54 -0.28 -26.67
CA GLU A 2 -4.45 -0.46 -27.80
C GLU A 2 -5.87 -0.77 -27.31
N VAL A 3 -6.88 -0.51 -28.16
CA VAL A 3 -8.29 -0.69 -27.82
C VAL A 3 -8.91 -1.67 -28.81
N LEU A 4 -9.55 -2.72 -28.29
CA LEU A 4 -10.27 -3.73 -29.06
C LEU A 4 -11.78 -3.65 -28.75
N SER A 5 -12.61 -3.88 -29.76
CA SER A 5 -14.06 -4.03 -29.58
C SER A 5 -14.39 -5.52 -29.46
N VAL A 6 -15.10 -5.89 -28.39
CA VAL A 6 -15.52 -7.27 -28.11
C VAL A 6 -17.00 -7.32 -27.75
N SER A 7 -17.67 -8.43 -28.06
CA SER A 7 -19.04 -8.71 -27.61
C SER A 7 -19.12 -10.13 -27.06
N SER A 8 -19.28 -10.24 -25.74
CA SER A 8 -19.41 -11.54 -25.08
C SER A 8 -20.72 -12.25 -25.43
N LEU A 9 -21.78 -11.49 -25.72
CA LEU A 9 -23.09 -12.04 -26.10
C LEU A 9 -23.05 -12.64 -27.52
N GLU A 10 -22.38 -11.96 -28.44
CA GLU A 10 -22.23 -12.39 -29.83
C GLU A 10 -21.00 -13.27 -30.06
N GLN A 11 -20.24 -13.59 -28.98
CA GLN A 11 -18.96 -14.31 -29.03
C GLN A 11 -17.95 -13.70 -30.03
N ARG A 12 -17.99 -12.38 -30.20
CA ARG A 12 -17.18 -11.67 -31.19
C ARG A 12 -15.93 -11.06 -30.57
N GLY A 13 -14.77 -11.35 -31.17
CA GLY A 13 -13.48 -10.76 -30.79
C GLY A 13 -12.83 -11.36 -29.54
N ILE A 14 -13.39 -12.43 -28.98
CA ILE A 14 -12.84 -13.11 -27.80
C ILE A 14 -11.50 -13.77 -28.12
N ASP A 15 -11.40 -14.48 -29.25
CA ASP A 15 -10.15 -15.13 -29.67
C ASP A 15 -9.03 -14.10 -29.88
N ALA A 16 -9.33 -13.01 -30.60
CA ALA A 16 -8.37 -11.94 -30.83
C ALA A 16 -7.90 -11.25 -29.52
N LEU A 17 -8.80 -11.12 -28.53
CA LEU A 17 -8.40 -10.64 -27.20
C LEU A 17 -7.49 -11.65 -26.49
N TRP A 18 -7.79 -12.94 -26.60
CA TRP A 18 -7.01 -14.00 -25.97
C TRP A 18 -5.60 -14.10 -26.57
N ASP A 19 -5.49 -14.08 -27.89
CA ASP A 19 -4.20 -14.05 -28.61
C ASP A 19 -3.36 -12.85 -28.13
N ARG A 20 -3.99 -11.69 -27.96
CA ARG A 20 -3.29 -10.50 -27.48
C ARG A 20 -2.77 -10.63 -26.05
N ILE A 21 -3.50 -11.31 -25.17
CA ILE A 21 -3.04 -11.63 -23.82
C ILE A 21 -1.83 -12.58 -23.90
N GLY A 22 -1.87 -13.55 -24.82
CA GLY A 22 -0.75 -14.42 -25.17
C GLY A 22 0.49 -13.61 -25.55
N ASP A 23 0.38 -12.75 -26.57
CA ASP A 23 1.46 -11.87 -27.04
C ASP A 23 2.05 -11.02 -25.90
N TYR A 24 1.18 -10.47 -25.05
CA TYR A 24 1.62 -9.70 -23.89
C TYR A 24 2.41 -10.54 -22.89
N CYS A 25 1.97 -11.76 -22.62
CA CYS A 25 2.67 -12.68 -21.73
C CYS A 25 4.03 -13.09 -22.29
N GLU A 26 4.09 -13.39 -23.59
CA GLU A 26 5.33 -13.74 -24.29
C GLU A 26 6.32 -12.58 -24.32
N ALA A 27 5.88 -11.39 -24.75
CA ALA A 27 6.69 -10.18 -24.73
C ALA A 27 7.14 -9.82 -23.30
N GLY A 28 6.32 -10.17 -22.32
CA GLY A 28 6.55 -9.96 -20.90
C GLY A 28 7.32 -11.08 -20.19
N ALA A 29 7.83 -12.11 -20.87
CA ALA A 29 8.36 -13.32 -20.23
C ALA A 29 9.40 -13.07 -19.13
N LYS A 30 10.22 -12.02 -19.26
CA LYS A 30 11.18 -11.57 -18.22
C LYS A 30 10.62 -10.49 -17.31
N ALA A 31 9.92 -9.50 -17.88
CA ALA A 31 9.43 -8.34 -17.13
C ALA A 31 8.25 -8.67 -16.20
N ILE A 32 7.40 -9.65 -16.53
CA ILE A 32 6.24 -10.02 -15.71
C ILE A 32 6.68 -10.63 -14.38
N PRO A 33 7.59 -11.62 -14.32
CA PRO A 33 8.15 -12.10 -13.06
C PRO A 33 8.74 -10.99 -12.19
N GLU A 34 9.55 -10.10 -12.77
CA GLU A 34 10.14 -8.97 -12.04
C GLU A 34 9.06 -8.03 -11.48
N ARG A 35 8.03 -7.70 -12.28
CA ARG A 35 6.89 -6.90 -11.81
C ARG A 35 6.13 -7.61 -10.69
N ARG A 36 5.91 -8.93 -10.78
CA ARG A 36 5.25 -9.71 -9.72
C ARG A 36 6.03 -9.67 -8.42
N THR A 37 7.35 -9.81 -8.48
CA THR A 37 8.22 -9.68 -7.31
C THR A 37 8.13 -8.27 -6.71
N GLY A 38 8.21 -7.23 -7.55
CA GLY A 38 8.04 -5.84 -7.09
C GLY A 38 6.68 -5.60 -6.44
N GLN A 39 5.60 -6.10 -7.05
CA GLN A 39 4.24 -6.02 -6.51
C GLN A 39 4.10 -6.77 -5.18
N ALA A 40 4.71 -7.94 -5.04
CA ALA A 40 4.69 -8.71 -3.80
C ALA A 40 5.38 -7.95 -2.66
N SER A 41 6.55 -7.36 -2.91
CA SER A 41 7.26 -6.55 -1.91
C SER A 41 6.44 -5.31 -1.51
N GLN A 42 5.89 -4.59 -2.49
CA GLN A 42 5.02 -3.42 -2.21
C GLN A 42 3.78 -3.81 -1.41
N TRP A 43 3.17 -4.95 -1.73
CA TRP A 43 2.01 -5.45 -1.00
C TRP A 43 2.36 -5.83 0.44
N PHE A 44 3.51 -6.47 0.64
CA PHE A 44 4.04 -6.79 1.97
C PHE A 44 4.24 -5.52 2.82
N GLU A 45 4.92 -4.50 2.28
CA GLU A 45 5.16 -3.23 2.99
C GLU A 45 3.86 -2.54 3.42
N ARG A 46 2.85 -2.57 2.54
CA ARG A 46 1.52 -2.03 2.83
C ARG A 46 0.85 -2.81 3.97
N LEU A 47 0.80 -4.13 3.86
CA LEU A 47 0.17 -4.97 4.89
C LEU A 47 0.85 -4.82 6.25
N LEU A 48 2.19 -4.74 6.27
CA LEU A 48 2.94 -4.54 7.49
C LEU A 48 2.63 -3.17 8.12
N SER A 49 2.62 -2.11 7.30
CA SER A 49 2.34 -0.75 7.78
C SER A 49 0.91 -0.60 8.32
N GLU A 50 -0.07 -1.18 7.63
CA GLU A 50 -1.47 -1.24 8.09
C GLU A 50 -1.58 -2.05 9.38
N GLY A 51 -0.92 -3.21 9.45
CA GLY A 51 -0.91 -4.09 10.62
C GLY A 51 -0.30 -3.43 11.87
N ILE A 52 0.86 -2.77 11.72
CA ILE A 52 1.49 -2.00 12.82
C ILE A 52 0.56 -0.90 13.30
N THR A 53 -0.05 -0.14 12.38
CA THR A 53 -0.98 0.95 12.73
C THR A 53 -2.15 0.42 13.55
N ASN A 54 -2.80 -0.65 13.08
CA ASN A 54 -3.93 -1.27 13.78
C ASN A 54 -3.52 -1.79 15.16
N HIS A 55 -2.37 -2.46 15.26
CA HIS A 55 -1.88 -3.00 16.52
C HIS A 55 -1.60 -1.89 17.55
N LEU A 56 -1.02 -0.78 17.10
CA LEU A 56 -0.78 0.38 17.94
C LEU A 56 -2.09 1.03 18.39
N GLU A 57 -3.09 1.17 17.52
CA GLU A 57 -4.41 1.71 17.87
C GLU A 57 -5.15 0.89 18.96
N GLU A 58 -4.90 -0.42 19.04
CA GLU A 58 -5.42 -1.28 20.10
C GLU A 58 -4.75 -1.05 21.47
N ASN A 59 -3.54 -0.48 21.50
CA ASN A 59 -2.85 -0.11 22.74
C ASN A 59 -3.36 1.25 23.24
N ALA A 60 -4.21 1.23 24.27
CA ALA A 60 -4.83 2.43 24.84
C ALA A 60 -3.81 3.49 25.27
N THR A 61 -2.69 3.08 25.88
CA THR A 61 -1.64 4.00 26.35
C THR A 61 -0.97 4.72 25.17
N TRP A 62 -0.66 3.98 24.10
CA TRP A 62 -0.16 4.59 22.86
C TRP A 62 -1.20 5.51 22.24
N ALA A 63 -2.44 5.05 22.10
CA ALA A 63 -3.50 5.79 21.43
C ALA A 63 -3.74 7.15 22.09
N ASP A 64 -3.70 7.22 23.42
CA ASP A 64 -3.82 8.47 24.17
C ASP A 64 -2.60 9.38 24.00
N PHE A 65 -1.38 8.82 24.06
CA PHE A 65 -0.15 9.57 23.81
C PHE A 65 -0.13 10.17 22.40
N TYR A 66 -0.40 9.36 21.38
CA TYR A 66 -0.47 9.79 19.97
C TYR A 66 -1.50 10.90 19.76
N LYS A 67 -2.70 10.78 20.35
CA LYS A 67 -3.74 11.83 20.28
C LYS A 67 -3.27 13.13 20.94
N ALA A 68 -2.56 13.06 22.06
CA ALA A 68 -2.01 14.24 22.73
C ALA A 68 -0.96 14.94 21.83
N GLN A 69 -0.03 14.19 21.24
CA GLN A 69 0.97 14.74 20.32
C GLN A 69 0.33 15.42 19.11
N LYS A 70 -0.66 14.78 18.49
CA LYS A 70 -1.42 15.37 17.38
C LYS A 70 -2.11 16.68 17.77
N LYS A 71 -2.65 16.76 19.00
CA LYS A 71 -3.25 17.99 19.54
C LYS A 71 -2.20 19.09 19.75
N TYR A 72 -1.03 18.77 20.29
CA TYR A 72 0.05 19.74 20.48
C TYR A 72 0.53 20.34 19.15
N VAL A 73 0.64 19.51 18.11
CA VAL A 73 0.96 19.99 16.75
C VAL A 73 -0.13 20.91 16.21
N ALA A 74 -1.40 20.51 16.32
CA ALA A 74 -2.52 21.31 15.82
C ALA A 74 -2.64 22.68 16.51
N LEU A 75 -2.22 22.77 17.77
CA LEU A 75 -2.18 24.01 18.55
C LEU A 75 -0.90 24.83 18.33
N GLY A 76 0.05 24.34 17.52
CA GLY A 76 1.34 25.00 17.29
C GLY A 76 2.28 24.99 18.50
N GLN A 77 2.04 24.10 19.48
CA GLN A 77 2.85 24.01 20.70
C GLN A 77 4.17 23.26 20.47
N ILE A 78 4.15 22.29 19.56
CA ILE A 78 5.34 21.57 19.08
C ILE A 78 5.30 21.47 17.56
N SER A 79 6.48 21.36 16.94
CA SER A 79 6.55 21.16 15.49
C SER A 79 6.12 19.72 15.12
N PRO A 80 5.62 19.49 13.90
CA PRO A 80 5.32 18.13 13.41
C PRO A 80 6.53 17.19 13.50
N THR A 81 7.73 17.71 13.21
CA THR A 81 8.98 16.92 13.29
C THR A 81 9.28 16.50 14.72
N GLN A 82 9.16 17.41 15.69
CA GLN A 82 9.39 17.07 17.10
C GLN A 82 8.37 16.05 17.60
N ALA A 83 7.09 16.25 17.28
CA ALA A 83 6.03 15.31 17.66
C ALA A 83 6.26 13.89 17.10
N ALA A 84 6.80 13.79 15.88
CA ALA A 84 7.15 12.51 15.27
C ALA A 84 8.32 11.82 15.99
N ILE A 85 9.35 12.57 16.39
CA ILE A 85 10.46 12.07 17.21
C ILE A 85 9.93 11.58 18.56
N ASP A 86 9.14 12.40 19.26
CA ASP A 86 8.56 12.04 20.56
C ASP A 86 7.71 10.76 20.49
N CYS A 87 7.00 10.55 19.37
CA CYS A 87 6.25 9.32 19.09
C CYS A 87 7.15 8.10 18.92
N ILE A 88 8.26 8.22 18.19
CA ILE A 88 9.22 7.12 18.00
C ILE A 88 9.91 6.80 19.33
N ASP A 89 10.38 7.81 20.06
CA ASP A 89 11.01 7.64 21.37
C ASP A 89 10.07 6.96 22.37
N TRP A 90 8.78 7.31 22.34
CA TRP A 90 7.79 6.64 23.19
C TRP A 90 7.70 5.15 22.85
N LEU A 91 7.65 4.79 21.57
CA LEU A 91 7.58 3.39 21.12
C LEU A 91 8.82 2.62 21.57
N GLU A 92 10.02 3.17 21.42
CA GLU A 92 11.27 2.51 21.82
C GLU A 92 11.35 2.21 23.33
N ASN A 93 10.70 3.02 24.16
CA ASN A 93 10.78 2.92 25.61
C ASN A 93 9.58 2.22 26.28
N ASN A 94 8.48 2.00 25.56
CA ASN A 94 7.22 1.51 26.15
C ASN A 94 6.60 0.31 25.42
N LEU A 95 7.20 -0.16 24.32
CA LEU A 95 6.88 -1.45 23.69
C LEU A 95 7.59 -2.62 24.37
#